data_AF-A0A0J6L7J8-F1
#
_entry.id   AF-A0A0J6L7J8-F1
#
_cell.length_a   1.000
_cell.length_b   1.000
_cell.length_c   1.000
_cell.angle_alpha   90.00
_cell.angle_beta   90.00
_cell.angle_gamma   90.00
#
_symmetry.space_group_name_H-M   'P 1'
#
loop_
_entity.id
_entity.type
_entity.pdbx_description
1 polymer ?
#
loop_
_entity_poly.entity_id
_entity_poly.type
_entity_poly.pdbx_seq_one_letter_code
_entity_poly.pdbx_strand_id
1 'polypeptide(L)'
;MKISKTPIIFIPGLFGSMSNVIIPGTGNWSFGLSAFVYEPFIMMLESMGYERNKNLFICFYDWRQRIVFSTQKYLLKTIAYVKKFTGCDKLNLVCHSMGGLLARSYIQSEEYENDVEQLIILCTPSAGSPPNYSYWTGGSLPVHASSKINIVHFYMEQYIHYLSTLHKMNKVAAIHRYFPGLQDVIPCKDYGNYLFIRSGSFITFLPYSKMQTKNPFLDTLNENRFIIQKRNIETTLIAGDEEETIQYLQVVPSHSKLKWADGKVVGDILTKHGDGNTVLHSVFLLEGNKYIVHASHNEVLYKSIPILQKIL
;
A
#
# COMPACT_ATOMS: atom_id res chain seq x y z
N MET A 1 -27.00 23.41 17.05
CA MET A 1 -25.69 23.24 16.39
C MET A 1 -25.72 21.92 15.64
N LYS A 2 -25.48 21.90 14.32
CA LYS A 2 -25.21 20.63 13.62
C LYS A 2 -23.93 20.07 14.24
N ILE A 3 -23.97 18.86 14.81
CA ILE A 3 -22.75 18.16 15.22
C ILE A 3 -21.90 18.02 13.95
N SER A 4 -20.75 18.68 13.92
CA SER A 4 -19.81 18.60 12.80
C SER A 4 -19.31 17.16 12.72
N LYS A 5 -19.42 16.51 11.55
CA LYS A 5 -18.79 15.20 11.33
C LYS A 5 -17.28 15.28 11.59
N THR A 6 -16.72 14.25 12.21
CA THR A 6 -15.27 14.12 12.41
C THR A 6 -14.55 14.20 11.05
N PRO A 7 -13.58 15.10 10.86
CA PRO A 7 -12.92 15.27 9.55
C PRO A 7 -12.25 13.98 9.08
N ILE A 8 -12.29 13.73 7.77
CA ILE A 8 -11.57 12.65 7.11
C ILE A 8 -10.32 13.18 6.44
N ILE A 9 -9.21 12.47 6.61
CA ILE A 9 -8.08 12.51 5.67
C ILE A 9 -8.07 11.21 4.89
N PHE A 10 -8.28 11.31 3.58
CA PHE A 10 -8.11 10.20 2.66
C PHE A 10 -6.65 10.10 2.21
N ILE A 11 -6.06 8.91 2.34
CA ILE A 11 -4.68 8.63 1.91
C ILE A 11 -4.71 7.57 0.80
N PRO A 12 -4.40 7.94 -0.45
CA PRO A 12 -4.49 7.01 -1.56
C PRO A 12 -3.31 6.01 -1.58
N GLY A 13 -3.43 4.99 -2.40
CA GLY A 13 -2.39 3.98 -2.62
C GLY A 13 -1.26 4.44 -3.55
N LEU A 14 -0.38 3.50 -3.87
CA LEU A 14 0.64 3.66 -4.92
C LEU A 14 -0.02 4.14 -6.23
N PHE A 15 0.63 5.07 -6.94
CA PHE A 15 0.10 5.78 -8.12
C PHE A 15 -1.12 6.67 -7.88
N GLY A 16 -1.64 6.72 -6.65
CA GLY A 16 -2.78 7.55 -6.26
C GLY A 16 -2.46 9.02 -6.04
N SER A 17 -1.21 9.43 -6.26
CA SER A 17 -0.78 10.82 -6.22
C SER A 17 0.06 11.13 -7.46
N MET A 18 -0.13 12.30 -8.02
CA MET A 18 0.65 12.81 -9.15
C MET A 18 1.01 14.27 -8.92
N SER A 19 2.25 14.63 -9.23
CA SER A 19 2.72 16.03 -9.24
C SER A 19 4.05 16.14 -9.99
N ASN A 20 4.45 17.38 -10.27
CA ASN A 20 5.75 17.72 -10.85
C ASN A 20 6.95 17.12 -10.09
N VAL A 21 6.78 16.81 -8.80
CA VAL A 21 7.82 16.14 -8.01
C VAL A 21 8.03 14.71 -8.51
N ILE A 22 6.96 14.02 -8.91
CA ILE A 22 6.96 12.62 -9.34
C ILE A 22 7.30 12.51 -10.83
N ILE A 23 6.56 13.23 -11.67
CA ILE A 23 6.75 13.30 -13.12
C ILE A 23 6.77 14.78 -13.51
N PRO A 24 7.91 15.33 -13.96
CA PRO A 24 7.96 16.72 -14.41
C PRO A 24 6.94 17.01 -15.51
N GLY A 25 6.20 18.11 -15.39
CA GLY A 25 5.18 18.53 -16.34
C GLY A 25 3.73 18.17 -15.96
N THR A 26 3.50 17.41 -14.88
CA THR A 26 2.14 17.05 -14.45
C THR A 26 1.48 18.05 -13.50
N GLY A 27 2.17 19.12 -13.11
CA GLY A 27 1.60 20.22 -12.34
C GLY A 27 1.51 19.97 -10.82
N ASN A 28 0.49 20.56 -10.20
CA ASN A 28 0.21 20.47 -8.77
C ASN A 28 -0.28 19.07 -8.37
N TRP A 29 -0.32 18.81 -7.06
CA TRP A 29 -0.83 17.56 -6.51
C TRP A 29 -2.27 17.28 -6.94
N SER A 30 -2.49 16.08 -7.50
CA SER A 30 -3.80 15.55 -7.86
C SER A 30 -3.76 14.02 -7.91
N PHE A 31 -4.88 13.38 -8.22
CA PHE A 31 -4.89 11.95 -8.54
C PHE A 31 -4.21 11.65 -9.89
N GLY A 32 -4.01 12.63 -10.77
CA GLY A 32 -3.51 12.40 -12.13
C GLY A 32 -4.35 11.36 -12.87
N LEU A 33 -3.69 10.38 -13.50
CA LEU A 33 -4.40 9.29 -14.15
C LEU A 33 -5.25 8.49 -13.17
N SER A 34 -4.88 8.34 -11.90
CA SER A 34 -5.67 7.57 -10.92
C SER A 34 -7.02 8.21 -10.55
N ALA A 35 -7.35 9.37 -11.11
CA ALA A 35 -8.65 10.01 -10.92
C ALA A 35 -9.83 9.08 -11.29
N PHE A 36 -9.69 8.20 -12.29
CA PHE A 36 -10.75 7.24 -12.63
C PHE A 36 -11.06 6.23 -11.51
N VAL A 37 -10.12 6.02 -10.58
CA VAL A 37 -10.33 5.17 -9.39
C VAL A 37 -10.81 6.02 -8.21
N TYR A 38 -10.09 7.10 -7.91
CA TYR A 38 -10.25 7.80 -6.64
C TYR A 38 -11.32 8.89 -6.68
N GLU A 39 -11.56 9.58 -7.80
CA GLU A 39 -12.63 10.60 -7.85
C GLU A 39 -14.02 10.00 -7.57
N PRO A 40 -14.41 8.83 -8.13
CA PRO A 40 -15.65 8.17 -7.75
C PRO A 40 -15.73 7.84 -6.26
N PHE A 41 -14.61 7.44 -5.64
CA PHE A 41 -14.56 7.18 -4.20
C PHE A 41 -14.78 8.46 -3.39
N ILE A 42 -14.13 9.56 -3.76
CA ILE A 42 -14.31 10.86 -3.10
C ILE A 42 -15.75 11.35 -3.25
N MET A 43 -16.34 11.29 -4.46
CA MET A 43 -17.74 11.65 -4.69
C MET A 43 -18.71 10.86 -3.82
N MET A 44 -18.36 9.61 -3.53
CA MET A 44 -19.17 8.75 -2.70
C MET A 44 -19.02 9.08 -1.20
N LEU A 45 -17.83 9.45 -0.72
CA LEU A 45 -17.68 10.08 0.60
C LEU A 45 -18.49 11.39 0.69
N GLU A 46 -18.51 12.19 -0.39
CA GLU A 46 -19.31 13.41 -0.46
C GLU A 46 -20.82 13.10 -0.34
N SER A 47 -21.30 12.02 -0.97
CA SER A 47 -22.68 11.54 -0.83
C SER A 47 -23.05 11.10 0.59
N MET A 48 -22.06 10.79 1.45
CA MET A 48 -22.24 10.47 2.87
C MET A 48 -22.26 11.73 3.76
N GLY A 49 -22.31 12.93 3.17
CA GLY A 49 -22.39 14.21 3.88
C GLY A 49 -21.03 14.82 4.23
N TYR A 50 -19.95 14.34 3.61
CA TYR A 50 -18.66 15.00 3.65
C TYR A 50 -18.52 16.04 2.52
N GLU A 51 -17.66 17.03 2.70
CA GLU A 51 -17.44 18.15 1.79
C GLU A 51 -15.92 18.38 1.67
N ARG A 52 -15.39 18.35 0.42
CA ARG A 52 -13.98 18.59 0.16
C ARG A 52 -13.53 19.93 0.75
N ASN A 53 -12.32 19.94 1.31
CA ASN A 53 -11.68 21.12 1.92
C ASN A 53 -12.46 21.72 3.11
N LYS A 54 -13.43 20.99 3.67
CA LYS A 54 -14.19 21.39 4.85
C LYS A 54 -14.08 20.34 5.95
N ASN A 55 -14.48 19.11 5.64
CA ASN A 55 -14.36 17.95 6.53
C ASN A 55 -13.89 16.69 5.77
N LEU A 56 -13.56 16.81 4.49
CA LEU A 56 -12.89 15.78 3.69
C LEU A 56 -11.65 16.37 3.03
N PHE A 57 -10.50 15.79 3.36
CA PHE A 57 -9.20 16.21 2.88
C PHE A 57 -8.48 15.03 2.24
N ILE A 58 -7.57 15.31 1.32
CA ILE A 58 -6.78 14.28 0.63
C ILE A 58 -5.30 14.54 0.94
N CYS A 59 -4.60 13.51 1.41
CA CYS A 59 -3.16 13.54 1.63
C CYS A 59 -2.44 12.98 0.39
N PHE A 60 -2.11 13.84 -0.56
CA PHE A 60 -1.21 13.47 -1.66
C PHE A 60 0.24 13.40 -1.20
N TYR A 61 1.01 12.43 -1.71
CA TYR A 61 2.40 12.20 -1.31
C TYR A 61 3.26 11.66 -2.44
N ASP A 62 4.58 11.74 -2.29
CA ASP A 62 5.54 11.11 -3.19
C ASP A 62 5.67 9.62 -2.84
N TRP A 63 4.84 8.79 -3.46
CA TRP A 63 4.83 7.32 -3.25
C TRP A 63 6.13 6.63 -3.69
N ARG A 64 7.05 7.34 -4.34
CA ARG A 64 8.36 6.78 -4.69
C ARG A 64 9.30 6.73 -3.49
N GLN A 65 9.09 7.62 -2.51
CA GLN A 65 9.95 7.73 -1.35
C GLN A 65 9.61 6.69 -0.29
N ARG A 66 10.54 6.47 0.64
CA ARG A 66 10.31 5.64 1.83
C ARG A 66 9.08 6.11 2.60
N ILE A 67 8.33 5.18 3.16
CA ILE A 67 7.06 5.47 3.83
C ILE A 67 7.27 6.42 5.01
N VAL A 68 8.29 6.20 5.84
CA VAL A 68 8.63 7.09 6.97
C VAL A 68 8.88 8.53 6.48
N PHE A 69 9.65 8.70 5.40
CA PHE A 69 9.90 10.02 4.83
C PHE A 69 8.62 10.66 4.32
N SER A 70 7.79 9.90 3.61
CA SER A 70 6.52 10.40 3.08
C SER A 70 5.53 10.76 4.18
N THR A 71 5.46 9.99 5.25
CA THR A 71 4.66 10.31 6.44
C THR A 71 5.09 11.64 7.05
N GLN A 72 6.37 11.82 7.32
CA GLN A 72 6.92 13.05 7.90
C GLN A 72 6.72 14.27 6.99
N LYS A 73 6.96 14.10 5.69
CA LYS A 73 6.94 15.22 4.74
C LYS A 73 5.52 15.65 4.35
N TYR A 74 4.58 14.71 4.26
CA TYR A 74 3.25 14.94 3.71
C TYR A 74 2.15 14.74 4.76
N LEU A 75 2.05 13.54 5.35
CA LEU A 75 0.91 13.21 6.22
C LEU A 75 0.84 14.07 7.48
N LEU A 76 1.95 14.24 8.21
CA LEU A 76 1.96 15.09 9.41
C LEU A 76 1.56 16.54 9.10
N LYS A 77 2.00 17.06 7.94
CA LYS A 77 1.60 18.41 7.49
C LYS A 77 0.12 18.49 7.16
N THR A 78 -0.44 17.47 6.52
CA THR A 78 -1.88 17.40 6.24
C THR A 78 -2.69 17.32 7.53
N ILE A 79 -2.28 16.50 8.50
CA ILE A 79 -2.93 16.39 9.82
C ILE A 79 -2.93 17.73 10.54
N ALA A 80 -1.76 18.38 10.66
CA ALA A 80 -1.62 19.68 11.31
C ALA A 80 -2.47 20.76 10.60
N TYR A 81 -2.51 20.75 9.27
CA TYR A 81 -3.36 21.65 8.49
C TYR A 81 -4.84 21.41 8.77
N VAL A 82 -5.30 20.16 8.75
CA VAL A 82 -6.71 19.81 8.98
C VAL A 82 -7.14 20.22 10.38
N LYS A 83 -6.39 19.85 11.42
CA LYS A 83 -6.70 20.22 12.81
C LYS A 83 -6.81 21.74 12.98
N LYS A 84 -5.85 22.48 12.41
CA LYS A 84 -5.87 23.96 12.45
C LYS A 84 -7.05 24.55 11.70
N PHE A 85 -7.39 24.00 10.54
CA PHE A 85 -8.45 24.51 9.67
C PHE A 85 -9.84 24.22 10.22
N THR A 86 -10.08 23.01 10.74
CA THR A 86 -11.39 22.58 11.25
C THR A 86 -11.61 22.92 12.71
N GLY A 87 -10.54 23.11 13.49
CA GLY A 87 -10.61 23.24 14.94
C GLY A 87 -10.96 21.93 15.66
N CYS A 88 -10.95 20.79 14.96
CA CYS A 88 -11.20 19.48 15.56
C CYS A 88 -9.92 18.88 16.14
N ASP A 89 -9.99 18.38 17.36
CA ASP A 89 -8.86 17.72 18.03
C ASP A 89 -8.57 16.33 17.45
N LYS A 90 -9.60 15.67 16.89
CA LYS A 90 -9.50 14.33 16.32
C LYS A 90 -10.00 14.26 14.87
N LEU A 91 -9.49 13.28 14.13
CA LEU A 91 -9.84 13.00 12.73
C LEU A 91 -9.89 11.50 12.44
N ASN A 92 -10.50 11.15 11.31
CA ASN A 92 -10.54 9.80 10.75
C ASN A 92 -9.52 9.65 9.61
N LEU A 93 -8.73 8.58 9.64
CA LEU A 93 -7.83 8.23 8.54
C LEU A 93 -8.47 7.13 7.69
N VAL A 94 -8.83 7.46 6.44
CA VAL A 94 -9.35 6.48 5.46
C VAL A 94 -8.28 6.22 4.43
N CYS A 95 -7.77 5.00 4.38
CA CYS A 95 -6.54 4.71 3.68
C CYS A 95 -6.70 3.58 2.69
N HIS A 96 -6.14 3.72 1.49
CA HIS A 96 -6.13 2.65 0.49
C HIS A 96 -4.71 2.14 0.25
N SER A 97 -4.53 0.82 0.21
CA SER A 97 -3.29 0.17 -0.21
C SER A 97 -2.07 0.71 0.56
N MET A 98 -1.04 1.19 -0.13
CA MET A 98 0.15 1.81 0.48
C MET A 98 -0.17 2.97 1.44
N GLY A 99 -1.28 3.69 1.24
CA GLY A 99 -1.70 4.79 2.12
C GLY A 99 -1.95 4.34 3.57
N GLY A 100 -2.38 3.09 3.78
CA GLY A 100 -2.58 2.56 5.13
C GLY A 100 -1.26 2.36 5.87
N LEU A 101 -0.17 2.08 5.15
CA LEU A 101 1.16 1.99 5.76
C LEU A 101 1.70 3.38 6.15
N LEU A 102 1.35 4.44 5.41
CA LEU A 102 1.66 5.82 5.81
C LEU A 102 0.93 6.19 7.10
N ALA A 103 -0.36 5.88 7.19
CA ALA A 103 -1.15 6.09 8.41
C ALA A 103 -0.55 5.33 9.59
N ARG A 104 -0.25 4.03 9.42
CA ARG A 104 0.41 3.21 10.45
C ARG A 104 1.76 3.79 10.87
N SER A 105 2.57 4.27 9.92
CA SER A 105 3.84 4.92 10.22
C SER A 105 3.69 6.18 11.07
N TYR A 106 2.55 6.86 11.04
CA TYR A 106 2.25 7.98 11.94
C TYR A 106 1.70 7.49 13.28
N ILE A 107 0.62 6.70 13.24
CA ILE A 107 -0.10 6.31 14.46
C ILE A 107 0.66 5.30 15.34
N GLN A 108 1.80 4.78 14.88
CA GLN A 108 2.68 3.93 15.66
C GLN A 108 4.01 4.63 16.03
N SER A 109 4.23 5.87 15.60
CA SER A 109 5.47 6.61 15.89
C SER A 109 5.33 7.48 17.13
N GLU A 110 6.45 8.04 17.61
CA GLU A 110 6.48 8.91 18.79
C GLU A 110 5.87 10.30 18.53
N GLU A 111 5.73 10.69 17.27
CA GLU A 111 5.09 11.94 16.84
C GLU A 111 3.56 11.91 16.90
N TYR A 112 2.95 10.78 17.26
CA TYR A 112 1.50 10.66 17.34
C TYR A 112 0.92 11.52 18.48
N GLU A 113 0.01 12.42 18.13
CA GLU A 113 -0.55 13.41 19.07
C GLU A 113 -1.89 12.99 19.71
N ASN A 114 -2.26 11.70 19.68
CA ASN A 114 -3.58 11.21 20.15
C ASN A 114 -4.77 11.84 19.40
N ASP A 115 -4.58 12.15 18.12
CA ASP A 115 -5.51 12.92 17.29
C ASP A 115 -6.20 12.10 16.19
N VAL A 116 -6.06 10.77 16.21
CA VAL A 116 -6.79 9.87 15.30
C VAL A 116 -7.85 9.15 16.10
N GLU A 117 -9.11 9.37 15.72
CA GLU A 117 -10.28 8.66 16.28
C GLU A 117 -10.38 7.26 15.71
N GLN A 118 -10.41 7.15 14.37
CA GLN A 118 -10.47 5.87 13.69
C GLN A 118 -9.42 5.76 12.58
N LEU A 119 -8.92 4.54 12.42
CA LEU A 119 -8.14 4.09 11.28
C LEU A 119 -8.97 3.11 10.45
N ILE A 120 -9.37 3.51 9.24
CA ILE A 120 -9.96 2.61 8.24
C ILE A 120 -8.91 2.33 7.18
N ILE A 121 -8.52 1.06 7.02
CA ILE A 121 -7.62 0.64 5.96
C ILE A 121 -8.31 -0.31 4.99
N LEU A 122 -8.19 0.00 3.71
CA LEU A 122 -8.72 -0.78 2.60
C LEU A 122 -7.55 -1.40 1.84
N CYS A 123 -7.50 -2.73 1.76
CA CYS A 123 -6.51 -3.50 1.00
C CYS A 123 -5.05 -3.13 1.27
N THR A 124 -4.73 -2.71 2.49
CA THR A 124 -3.36 -2.35 2.87
C THR A 124 -2.51 -3.60 3.06
N PRO A 125 -1.35 -3.74 2.37
CA PRO A 125 -0.47 -4.90 2.50
C PRO A 125 0.31 -4.83 3.82
N SER A 126 -0.34 -5.09 4.95
CA SER A 126 0.27 -4.98 6.28
C SER A 126 1.37 -6.00 6.55
N ALA A 127 1.37 -7.14 5.84
CA ALA A 127 2.50 -8.07 5.80
C ALA A 127 3.36 -7.92 4.52
N GLY A 128 3.01 -7.01 3.61
CA GLY A 128 3.61 -6.85 2.28
C GLY A 128 2.93 -7.68 1.20
N SER A 129 3.40 -7.54 -0.04
CA SER A 129 2.82 -8.20 -1.23
C SER A 129 3.92 -8.83 -2.09
N PRO A 130 3.87 -10.15 -2.41
CA PRO A 130 4.91 -10.83 -3.17
C PRO A 130 5.22 -10.24 -4.55
N PRO A 131 4.26 -9.80 -5.38
CA PRO A 131 4.54 -9.06 -6.61
C PRO A 131 5.59 -7.96 -6.47
N ASN A 132 5.53 -7.18 -5.39
CA ASN A 132 6.47 -6.07 -5.14
C ASN A 132 7.91 -6.56 -4.94
N TYR A 133 8.12 -7.77 -4.41
CA TYR A 133 9.45 -8.38 -4.33
C TYR A 133 10.03 -8.61 -5.73
N SER A 134 9.22 -9.10 -6.68
CA SER A 134 9.67 -9.32 -8.07
C SER A 134 10.06 -8.01 -8.74
N TYR A 135 9.27 -6.96 -8.56
CA TYR A 135 9.61 -5.63 -9.05
C TYR A 135 10.87 -5.06 -8.38
N TRP A 136 10.99 -5.16 -7.06
CA TRP A 136 12.14 -4.65 -6.31
C TRP A 136 13.47 -5.32 -6.71
N THR A 137 13.45 -6.65 -6.95
CA THR A 137 14.66 -7.44 -7.21
C THR A 137 14.96 -7.66 -8.69
N GLY A 138 13.94 -7.58 -9.55
CA GLY A 138 14.04 -7.90 -10.97
C GLY A 138 13.53 -6.82 -11.92
N GLY A 139 12.73 -5.87 -11.43
CA GLY A 139 12.13 -4.80 -12.23
C GLY A 139 10.95 -5.24 -13.10
N SER A 140 10.45 -6.47 -12.93
CA SER A 140 9.27 -6.96 -13.64
C SER A 140 8.63 -8.14 -12.92
N LEU A 141 7.42 -8.49 -13.30
CA LEU A 141 6.82 -9.79 -12.99
C LEU A 141 7.29 -10.88 -13.98
N PRO A 142 7.21 -12.17 -13.61
CA PRO A 142 7.45 -13.26 -14.55
C PRO A 142 6.37 -13.30 -15.65
N VAL A 143 6.72 -13.77 -16.84
CA VAL A 143 5.90 -13.74 -18.08
C VAL A 143 4.59 -14.55 -17.99
N HIS A 144 4.38 -15.32 -16.91
CA HIS A 144 3.19 -16.14 -16.67
C HIS A 144 2.37 -15.70 -15.45
N ALA A 145 2.64 -14.52 -14.89
CA ALA A 145 1.89 -13.93 -13.79
C ALA A 145 0.49 -13.49 -14.24
N SER A 146 -0.45 -14.44 -14.23
CA SER A 146 -1.90 -14.33 -14.49
C SER A 146 -2.33 -13.81 -15.88
N SER A 147 -3.42 -14.41 -16.41
CA SER A 147 -4.02 -14.06 -17.70
C SER A 147 -4.95 -12.84 -17.65
N LYS A 148 -5.20 -12.27 -16.45
CA LYS A 148 -6.05 -11.10 -16.25
C LYS A 148 -5.19 -9.82 -16.16
N ILE A 149 -5.60 -8.79 -16.89
CA ILE A 149 -4.98 -7.46 -16.81
C ILE A 149 -5.19 -6.90 -15.39
N ASN A 150 -4.13 -6.86 -14.59
CA ASN A 150 -4.10 -6.13 -13.33
C ASN A 150 -3.55 -4.72 -13.59
N ILE A 151 -4.39 -3.70 -13.36
CA ILE A 151 -4.04 -2.31 -13.67
C ILE A 151 -2.90 -1.76 -12.80
N VAL A 152 -2.76 -2.26 -11.56
CA VAL A 152 -1.64 -1.89 -10.67
C VAL A 152 -0.32 -2.38 -11.26
N HIS A 153 -0.29 -3.65 -11.70
CA HIS A 153 0.88 -4.26 -12.35
C HIS A 153 1.20 -3.59 -13.69
N PHE A 154 0.17 -3.22 -14.46
CA PHE A 154 0.34 -2.45 -15.68
C PHE A 154 1.04 -1.10 -15.40
N TYR A 155 0.53 -0.30 -14.47
CA TYR A 155 1.16 0.97 -14.12
C TYR A 155 2.57 0.81 -13.56
N MET A 156 2.81 -0.23 -12.76
CA MET A 156 4.14 -0.54 -12.26
C MET A 156 5.14 -0.79 -13.39
N GLU A 157 4.81 -1.64 -14.36
CA GLU A 157 5.67 -1.90 -15.52
C GLU A 157 5.93 -0.64 -16.36
N GLN A 158 4.89 0.15 -16.64
CA GLN A 158 5.03 1.39 -17.39
C GLN A 158 5.92 2.40 -16.66
N TYR A 159 5.71 2.55 -15.34
CA TYR A 159 6.47 3.50 -14.55
C TYR A 159 7.94 3.10 -14.39
N ILE A 160 8.23 1.83 -14.14
CA ILE A 160 9.60 1.31 -14.06
C ILE A 160 10.30 1.46 -15.43
N HIS A 161 9.59 1.21 -16.53
CA HIS A 161 10.12 1.44 -17.87
C HIS A 161 10.45 2.93 -18.09
N TYR A 162 9.53 3.83 -17.76
CA TYR A 162 9.75 5.27 -17.81
C TYR A 162 10.99 5.68 -17.00
N LEU A 163 11.11 5.24 -15.74
CA LEU A 163 12.25 5.55 -14.87
C LEU A 163 13.58 5.06 -15.46
N SER A 164 13.59 3.81 -15.94
CA SER A 164 14.77 3.19 -16.54
C SER A 164 15.25 3.95 -17.78
N THR A 165 14.31 4.36 -18.64
CA THR A 165 14.58 5.14 -19.86
C THR A 165 15.04 6.56 -19.54
N LEU A 166 14.33 7.26 -18.65
CA LEU A 166 14.65 8.64 -18.26
C LEU A 166 16.07 8.77 -17.71
N HIS A 167 16.46 7.84 -16.84
CA HIS A 167 17.76 7.87 -16.16
C HIS A 167 18.86 7.07 -16.87
N LYS A 168 18.55 6.40 -18.00
CA LYS A 168 19.49 5.55 -18.76
C LYS A 168 20.16 4.50 -17.86
N MET A 169 19.37 3.86 -17.00
CA MET A 169 19.82 2.85 -16.04
C MET A 169 19.03 1.57 -16.20
N ASN A 170 19.58 0.43 -15.77
CA ASN A 170 18.80 -0.79 -15.68
C ASN A 170 17.65 -0.63 -14.67
N LYS A 171 16.52 -1.32 -14.91
CA LYS A 171 15.30 -1.21 -14.10
C LYS A 171 15.54 -1.28 -12.58
N VAL A 172 16.32 -2.26 -12.12
CA VAL A 172 16.59 -2.47 -10.67
C VAL A 172 17.38 -1.29 -10.09
N ALA A 173 18.44 -0.84 -10.76
CA ALA A 173 19.20 0.33 -10.33
C ALA A 173 18.33 1.62 -10.31
N ALA A 174 17.45 1.79 -11.30
CA ALA A 174 16.53 2.92 -11.34
C ALA A 174 15.54 2.88 -10.17
N ILE A 175 14.98 1.71 -9.85
CA ILE A 175 14.10 1.51 -8.70
C ILE A 175 14.83 1.83 -7.39
N HIS A 176 15.99 1.22 -7.14
CA HIS A 176 16.71 1.42 -5.88
C HIS A 176 17.09 2.88 -5.64
N ARG A 177 17.36 3.64 -6.72
CA ARG A 177 17.75 5.05 -6.64
C ARG A 177 16.58 6.03 -6.59
N TYR A 178 15.53 5.79 -7.38
CA TYR A 178 14.46 6.78 -7.61
C TYR A 178 13.08 6.34 -7.13
N PHE A 179 12.91 5.07 -6.76
CA PHE A 179 11.71 4.50 -6.16
C PHE A 179 12.05 3.60 -4.95
N PRO A 180 12.79 4.10 -3.94
CA PRO A 180 13.15 3.32 -2.75
C PRO A 180 11.94 2.88 -1.90
N GLY A 181 10.80 3.58 -1.98
CA GLY A 181 9.57 3.23 -1.27
C GLY A 181 8.99 1.87 -1.65
N LEU A 182 9.34 1.33 -2.82
CA LEU A 182 8.91 0.00 -3.24
C LEU A 182 9.41 -1.10 -2.29
N GLN A 183 10.57 -0.93 -1.64
CA GLN A 183 11.05 -1.89 -0.66
C GLN A 183 10.12 -1.98 0.56
N ASP A 184 9.47 -0.88 0.93
CA ASP A 184 8.65 -0.82 2.14
C ASP A 184 7.31 -1.57 1.99
N VAL A 185 6.99 -2.05 0.78
CA VAL A 185 5.76 -2.82 0.46
C VAL A 185 6.02 -4.27 0.01
N ILE A 186 7.28 -4.73 0.04
CA ILE A 186 7.61 -6.15 -0.19
C ILE A 186 7.26 -6.98 1.07
N PRO A 187 7.14 -8.32 0.98
CA PRO A 187 6.79 -9.11 2.15
C PRO A 187 7.82 -9.03 3.27
N CYS A 188 7.32 -9.00 4.51
CA CYS A 188 8.09 -8.92 5.75
C CYS A 188 8.12 -10.27 6.49
N LYS A 189 8.75 -10.30 7.66
CA LYS A 189 8.81 -11.48 8.54
C LYS A 189 7.44 -12.08 8.85
N ASP A 190 6.45 -11.24 9.15
CA ASP A 190 5.10 -11.69 9.51
C ASP A 190 4.27 -12.20 8.33
N TYR A 191 4.72 -11.99 7.08
CA TYR A 191 4.15 -12.69 5.93
C TYR A 191 4.47 -14.19 5.96
N GLY A 192 5.62 -14.55 6.55
CA GLY A 192 6.15 -15.91 6.50
C GLY A 192 6.91 -16.18 5.21
N ASN A 193 6.89 -17.44 4.77
CA ASN A 193 7.64 -17.86 3.58
C ASN A 193 6.88 -17.45 2.32
N TYR A 194 7.55 -16.74 1.41
CA TYR A 194 6.97 -16.31 0.14
C TYR A 194 7.81 -16.64 -1.10
N LEU A 195 9.05 -17.13 -0.90
CA LEU A 195 9.92 -17.61 -1.96
C LEU A 195 10.08 -19.12 -1.86
N PHE A 196 10.07 -19.80 -3.00
CA PHE A 196 10.33 -21.24 -3.07
C PHE A 196 11.21 -21.64 -4.24
N ILE A 197 11.93 -22.75 -4.07
CA ILE A 197 12.70 -23.41 -5.11
C ILE A 197 11.96 -24.69 -5.50
N ARG A 198 11.84 -24.94 -6.80
CA ARG A 198 11.25 -26.17 -7.34
C ARG A 198 12.35 -27.09 -7.87
N SER A 199 12.35 -28.34 -7.42
CA SER A 199 13.26 -29.40 -7.89
C SER A 199 12.43 -30.63 -8.26
N GLY A 200 12.09 -30.75 -9.54
CA GLY A 200 11.11 -31.74 -10.00
C GLY A 200 9.71 -31.45 -9.42
N SER A 201 9.12 -32.43 -8.74
CA SER A 201 7.84 -32.30 -8.03
C SER A 201 7.96 -31.69 -6.63
N PHE A 202 9.18 -31.53 -6.10
CA PHE A 202 9.40 -31.04 -4.74
C PHE A 202 9.49 -29.51 -4.70
N ILE A 203 8.86 -28.92 -3.67
CA ILE A 203 8.92 -27.50 -3.35
C ILE A 203 9.63 -27.33 -2.02
N THR A 204 10.67 -26.49 -1.99
CA THR A 204 11.34 -26.07 -0.76
C THR A 204 11.21 -24.57 -0.60
N PHE A 205 10.61 -24.13 0.51
CA PHE A 205 10.52 -22.70 0.83
C PHE A 205 11.86 -22.16 1.31
N LEU A 206 12.21 -20.97 0.85
CA LEU A 206 13.34 -20.21 1.39
C LEU A 206 12.84 -19.44 2.63
N PRO A 207 13.31 -19.78 3.84
CA PRO A 207 12.86 -19.10 5.06
C PRO A 207 13.20 -17.62 5.02
N TYR A 208 12.28 -16.76 5.49
CA TYR A 208 12.53 -15.31 5.54
C TYR A 208 13.89 -15.03 6.17
N SER A 209 14.21 -15.63 7.32
CA SER A 209 15.48 -15.46 8.05
C SER A 209 16.74 -15.68 7.21
N LYS A 210 16.69 -16.51 6.16
CA LYS A 210 17.82 -16.79 5.26
C LYS A 210 17.91 -15.87 4.04
N MET A 211 16.90 -15.05 3.81
CA MET A 211 16.88 -14.08 2.72
C MET A 211 17.79 -12.88 3.01
N GLN A 212 18.43 -12.34 1.98
CA GLN A 212 19.17 -11.08 1.96
C GLN A 212 18.24 -9.88 1.77
N THR A 213 17.23 -9.99 0.90
CA THR A 213 16.24 -8.94 0.69
C THR A 213 15.22 -8.96 1.81
N LYS A 214 15.14 -7.87 2.57
CA LYS A 214 14.25 -7.70 3.73
C LYS A 214 13.37 -6.48 3.59
N ASN A 215 12.27 -6.46 4.34
CA ASN A 215 11.47 -5.25 4.57
C ASN A 215 11.65 -4.75 6.01
N PRO A 216 12.73 -3.99 6.30
CA PRO A 216 12.99 -3.51 7.66
C PRO A 216 11.89 -2.58 8.18
N PHE A 217 11.20 -1.86 7.28
CA PHE A 217 10.10 -0.99 7.65
C PHE A 217 8.93 -1.80 8.21
N LEU A 218 8.40 -2.77 7.46
CA LEU A 218 7.29 -3.59 7.95
C LEU A 218 7.69 -4.52 9.09
N ASP A 219 8.93 -5.03 9.10
CA ASP A 219 9.44 -5.82 10.23
C ASP A 219 9.31 -5.01 11.55
N THR A 220 9.82 -3.78 11.56
CA THR A 220 9.74 -2.88 12.73
C THR A 220 8.30 -2.46 13.04
N LEU A 221 7.52 -2.13 12.00
CA LEU A 221 6.15 -1.66 12.15
C LEU A 221 5.23 -2.75 12.70
N ASN A 222 5.44 -4.01 12.32
CA ASN A 222 4.64 -5.13 12.79
C ASN A 222 5.06 -5.62 14.18
N GLU A 223 6.35 -5.53 14.54
CA GLU A 223 6.80 -5.77 15.92
C GLU A 223 6.08 -4.84 16.92
N ASN A 224 5.78 -3.60 16.50
CA ASN A 224 5.15 -2.58 17.32
C ASN A 224 3.63 -2.42 17.06
N ARG A 225 2.97 -3.35 16.37
CA ARG A 225 1.55 -3.20 15.96
C ARG A 225 0.57 -3.08 17.13
N PHE A 226 0.89 -3.65 18.29
CA PHE A 226 0.09 -3.57 19.52
C PHE A 226 -0.09 -2.13 20.03
N ILE A 227 0.80 -1.20 19.62
CA ILE A 227 0.72 0.22 19.98
C ILE A 227 -0.60 0.84 19.50
N ILE A 228 -1.16 0.37 18.38
CA ILE A 228 -2.43 0.87 17.83
C ILE A 228 -3.55 0.72 18.86
N GLN A 229 -3.65 -0.47 19.47
CA GLN A 229 -4.66 -0.76 20.50
C GLN A 229 -4.36 -0.06 21.82
N LYS A 230 -3.09 0.01 22.22
CA LYS A 230 -2.67 0.75 23.41
C LYS A 230 -3.05 2.23 23.33
N ARG A 231 -3.09 2.79 22.12
CA ARG A 231 -3.53 4.16 21.83
C ARG A 231 -5.05 4.30 21.69
N ASN A 232 -5.81 3.23 21.91
CA ASN A 232 -7.27 3.18 21.80
C ASN A 232 -7.80 3.66 20.43
N ILE A 233 -7.07 3.38 19.35
CA ILE A 233 -7.49 3.75 18.00
C ILE A 233 -8.46 2.70 17.47
N GLU A 234 -9.69 3.10 17.18
CA GLU A 234 -10.65 2.21 16.53
C GLU A 234 -10.12 1.84 15.14
N THR A 235 -9.96 0.55 14.88
CA THR A 235 -9.35 0.07 13.63
C THR A 235 -10.32 -0.79 12.85
N THR A 236 -10.58 -0.41 11.60
CA THR A 236 -11.38 -1.16 10.64
C THR A 236 -10.52 -1.60 9.46
N LEU A 237 -10.54 -2.89 9.16
CA LEU A 237 -9.78 -3.54 8.12
C LEU A 237 -10.75 -4.06 7.05
N ILE A 238 -10.64 -3.54 5.83
CA ILE A 238 -11.49 -3.98 4.70
C ILE A 238 -10.58 -4.60 3.64
N ALA A 239 -10.82 -5.87 3.32
CA ALA A 239 -10.06 -6.61 2.34
C ALA A 239 -10.92 -7.00 1.13
N GLY A 240 -10.34 -6.91 -0.07
CA GLY A 240 -10.85 -7.59 -1.25
C GLY A 240 -10.52 -9.08 -1.21
N ASP A 241 -11.40 -9.90 -1.77
CA ASP A 241 -11.24 -11.35 -1.87
C ASP A 241 -11.79 -11.88 -3.20
N GLU A 242 -11.51 -13.15 -3.49
CA GLU A 242 -11.89 -13.90 -4.71
C GLU A 242 -11.17 -13.50 -6.01
N GLU A 243 -10.10 -12.70 -5.93
CA GLU A 243 -9.23 -12.44 -7.07
C GLU A 243 -7.94 -13.26 -6.99
N GLU A 244 -7.54 -13.79 -8.14
CA GLU A 244 -6.28 -14.54 -8.25
C GLU A 244 -5.10 -13.65 -7.91
N THR A 245 -4.42 -13.99 -6.82
CA THR A 245 -3.38 -13.19 -6.21
C THR A 245 -2.12 -14.02 -6.04
N ILE A 246 -0.96 -13.47 -6.42
CA ILE A 246 0.32 -14.14 -6.24
C ILE A 246 0.61 -14.29 -4.74
N GLN A 247 0.64 -15.54 -4.27
CA GLN A 247 0.94 -15.88 -2.87
C GLN A 247 2.42 -16.22 -2.68
N TYR A 248 3.00 -16.95 -3.63
CA TYR A 248 4.38 -17.41 -3.59
C TYR A 248 5.09 -17.17 -4.92
N LEU A 249 6.39 -16.94 -4.88
CA LEU A 249 7.24 -16.76 -6.05
C LEU A 249 8.27 -17.89 -6.15
N GLN A 250 8.36 -18.49 -7.34
CA GLN A 250 9.40 -19.45 -7.66
C GLN A 250 10.70 -18.71 -7.97
N VAL A 251 11.79 -19.08 -7.30
CA VAL A 251 13.12 -18.57 -7.55
C VAL A 251 14.08 -19.66 -8.03
N VAL A 252 15.01 -19.28 -8.90
CA VAL A 252 16.18 -20.10 -9.30
C VAL A 252 17.47 -19.37 -8.94
N PRO A 253 18.58 -20.08 -8.67
CA PRO A 253 19.86 -19.45 -8.34
C PRO A 253 20.26 -18.38 -9.36
N SER A 254 20.77 -17.25 -8.86
CA SER A 254 21.27 -16.13 -9.65
C SER A 254 22.69 -15.80 -9.22
N HIS A 255 23.56 -15.52 -10.20
CA HIS A 255 24.93 -15.04 -9.95
C HIS A 255 25.04 -13.51 -9.96
N SER A 256 23.93 -12.78 -10.15
CA SER A 256 23.96 -11.32 -10.17
C SER A 256 24.06 -10.75 -8.75
N LYS A 257 25.04 -9.86 -8.52
CA LYS A 257 25.19 -9.14 -7.24
C LYS A 257 24.20 -7.98 -7.07
N LEU A 258 23.56 -7.53 -8.15
CA LEU A 258 22.62 -6.40 -8.15
C LEU A 258 21.17 -6.86 -8.30
N LYS A 259 20.91 -7.85 -9.15
CA LYS A 259 19.57 -8.39 -9.39
C LYS A 259 19.42 -9.70 -8.63
N TRP A 260 18.21 -9.94 -8.10
CA TRP A 260 17.83 -11.27 -7.64
C TRP A 260 18.77 -11.84 -6.56
N ALA A 261 19.03 -11.07 -5.50
CA ALA A 261 19.93 -11.47 -4.41
C ALA A 261 19.51 -12.80 -3.74
N ASP A 262 18.21 -13.09 -3.72
CA ASP A 262 17.65 -14.35 -3.19
C ASP A 262 17.18 -15.32 -4.30
N GLY A 263 17.68 -15.13 -5.53
CA GLY A 263 17.33 -15.94 -6.69
C GLY A 263 16.36 -15.23 -7.65
N LYS A 264 16.50 -15.56 -8.95
CA LYS A 264 15.71 -14.98 -10.04
C LYS A 264 14.31 -15.53 -10.01
N VAL A 265 13.32 -14.63 -9.94
CA VAL A 265 11.90 -14.99 -10.03
C VAL A 265 11.59 -15.50 -11.44
N VAL A 266 11.02 -16.70 -11.53
CA VAL A 266 10.71 -17.38 -12.81
C VAL A 266 9.27 -17.86 -12.91
N GLY A 267 8.51 -17.81 -11.82
CA GLY A 267 7.12 -18.24 -11.78
C GLY A 267 6.49 -17.92 -10.44
N ASP A 268 5.26 -18.38 -10.26
CA ASP A 268 4.44 -18.05 -9.10
C ASP A 268 3.47 -19.19 -8.76
N ILE A 269 2.90 -19.11 -7.56
CA ILE A 269 1.72 -19.88 -7.14
C ILE A 269 0.67 -18.85 -6.70
N LEU A 270 -0.50 -18.95 -7.32
CA LEU A 270 -1.64 -18.08 -7.06
C LEU A 270 -2.52 -18.66 -5.93
N THR A 271 -3.20 -17.76 -5.23
CA THR A 271 -4.34 -18.07 -4.37
C THR A 271 -5.57 -17.32 -4.86
N LYS A 272 -6.77 -17.84 -4.56
CA LYS A 272 -8.01 -17.09 -4.73
C LYS A 272 -8.36 -16.20 -3.53
N HIS A 273 -7.55 -16.26 -2.47
CA HIS A 273 -7.77 -15.50 -1.25
C HIS A 273 -6.99 -14.18 -1.23
N GLY A 274 -7.48 -13.20 -2.01
CA GLY A 274 -6.88 -11.88 -2.13
C GLY A 274 -7.58 -11.00 -3.16
N ASP A 275 -7.01 -9.81 -3.37
CA ASP A 275 -7.62 -8.74 -4.18
C ASP A 275 -6.95 -8.55 -5.56
N GLY A 276 -6.11 -9.50 -5.98
CA GLY A 276 -5.31 -9.48 -7.21
C GLY A 276 -3.93 -8.84 -7.03
N ASN A 277 -3.67 -8.19 -5.89
CA ASN A 277 -2.36 -7.61 -5.56
C ASN A 277 -1.89 -8.01 -4.15
N THR A 278 -2.78 -8.02 -3.18
CA THR A 278 -2.52 -8.33 -1.76
C THR A 278 -3.37 -9.51 -1.34
N VAL A 279 -2.72 -10.49 -0.71
CA VAL A 279 -3.40 -11.67 -0.14
C VAL A 279 -4.13 -11.31 1.14
N LEU A 280 -5.25 -11.98 1.40
CA LEU A 280 -6.16 -11.66 2.51
C LEU A 280 -5.47 -11.60 3.88
N HIS A 281 -4.60 -12.58 4.18
CA HIS A 281 -3.89 -12.63 5.46
C HIS A 281 -2.90 -11.47 5.66
N SER A 282 -2.38 -10.88 4.56
CA SER A 282 -1.51 -9.71 4.63
C SER A 282 -2.29 -8.47 5.04
N VAL A 283 -3.56 -8.33 4.63
CA VAL A 283 -4.43 -7.24 5.05
C VAL A 283 -4.83 -7.40 6.51
N PHE A 284 -5.25 -8.61 6.90
CA PHE A 284 -5.77 -8.93 8.23
C PHE A 284 -4.73 -9.26 9.30
N LEU A 285 -3.46 -8.87 9.08
CA LEU A 285 -2.41 -9.02 10.08
C LEU A 285 -2.66 -8.18 11.34
N LEU A 286 -3.36 -7.06 11.21
CA LEU A 286 -3.71 -6.19 12.32
C LEU A 286 -4.93 -6.70 13.09
N GLU A 287 -5.05 -6.22 14.32
CA GLU A 287 -6.26 -6.37 15.13
C GLU A 287 -7.23 -5.23 14.83
N GLY A 288 -8.53 -5.52 14.83
CA GLY A 288 -9.58 -4.56 14.47
C GLY A 288 -10.81 -5.26 13.89
N ASN A 289 -11.80 -4.45 13.50
CA ASN A 289 -13.03 -4.91 12.84
C ASN A 289 -12.71 -5.34 11.40
N LYS A 290 -12.90 -6.63 11.09
CA LYS A 290 -12.51 -7.22 9.79
C LYS A 290 -13.72 -7.38 8.89
N TYR A 291 -13.61 -6.87 7.66
CA TYR A 291 -14.61 -7.01 6.62
C TYR A 291 -13.98 -7.52 5.33
N ILE A 292 -14.67 -8.47 4.70
CA ILE A 292 -14.32 -8.99 3.38
C ILE A 292 -15.35 -8.49 2.37
N VAL A 293 -14.89 -8.06 1.21
CA VAL A 293 -15.74 -7.75 0.05
C VAL A 293 -15.24 -8.49 -1.18
N HIS A 294 -16.16 -9.02 -1.98
CA HIS A 294 -15.88 -9.70 -3.25
C HIS A 294 -15.43 -8.68 -4.29
N ALA A 295 -14.15 -8.33 -4.34
CA ALA A 295 -13.65 -7.17 -5.07
C ALA A 295 -12.15 -7.29 -5.35
N SER A 296 -11.71 -6.81 -6.51
CA SER A 296 -10.29 -6.55 -6.74
C SER A 296 -9.77 -5.34 -5.94
N HIS A 297 -8.46 -5.14 -5.99
CA HIS A 297 -7.72 -4.16 -5.18
C HIS A 297 -8.32 -2.75 -5.24
N ASN A 298 -8.69 -2.27 -6.43
CA ASN A 298 -9.33 -0.95 -6.56
C ASN A 298 -10.84 -0.99 -6.33
N GLU A 299 -11.48 -2.13 -6.61
CA GLU A 299 -12.93 -2.26 -6.50
C GLU A 299 -13.42 -2.25 -5.05
N VAL A 300 -12.54 -2.60 -4.11
CA VAL A 300 -12.79 -2.47 -2.67
C VAL A 300 -13.29 -1.07 -2.30
N LEU A 301 -12.81 -0.02 -2.98
CA LEU A 301 -13.15 1.36 -2.69
C LEU A 301 -14.64 1.59 -2.84
N TYR A 302 -15.26 1.09 -3.91
CA TYR A 302 -16.70 1.27 -4.13
C TYR A 302 -17.54 0.12 -3.55
N LYS A 303 -17.02 -1.10 -3.40
CA LYS A 303 -17.79 -2.19 -2.76
C LYS A 303 -17.84 -2.09 -1.24
N SER A 304 -16.96 -1.30 -0.63
CA SER A 304 -16.96 -1.03 0.81
C SER A 304 -17.97 0.03 1.26
N ILE A 305 -18.70 0.69 0.33
CA ILE A 305 -19.71 1.72 0.64
C ILE A 305 -20.63 1.34 1.81
N PRO A 306 -21.27 0.15 1.81
CA PRO A 306 -22.25 -0.17 2.85
C PRO A 306 -21.61 -0.36 4.23
N ILE A 307 -20.30 -0.61 4.29
CA ILE A 307 -19.51 -0.68 5.52
C ILE A 307 -19.18 0.74 5.96
N LEU A 308 -18.64 1.56 5.05
CA LEU A 308 -18.25 2.94 5.33
C LEU A 308 -19.43 3.80 5.82
N GLN A 309 -20.62 3.64 5.23
CA GLN A 309 -21.84 4.34 5.67
C GLN A 309 -22.25 4.06 7.12
N LYS A 310 -21.82 2.93 7.69
CA LYS A 310 -22.16 2.54 9.06
C LYS A 310 -21.18 3.09 10.09
N ILE A 311 -19.95 3.42 9.67
CA ILE A 311 -18.83 3.77 10.56
C ILE A 311 -18.35 5.23 10.38
N LEU A 312 -18.94 5.99 9.44
CA LEU A 312 -18.59 7.39 9.10
C LEU A 312 -19.78 8.34 9.13
#